data_AF-A0A958QHS5-F1
#
_entry.id   AF-A0A958QHS5-F1
#
_cell.length_a   1.000
_cell.length_b   1.000
_cell.length_c   1.000
_cell.angle_alpha   90.00
_cell.angle_beta   90.00
_cell.angle_gamma   90.00
#
_symmetry.space_group_name_H-M   'P 1'
#
loop_
_entity.id
_entity.type
_entity.pdbx_description
1 polymer ?
#
loop_
_entity_poly.entity_id
_entity_poly.type
_entity_poly.pdbx_seq_one_letter_code
_entity_poly.pdbx_strand_id
1 'polypeptide(L)'
;MAAPLISLQNIEKRYGATELFTKLSLQFEENARLGILGRNGAGKSTLLRIAAGLEDADEGSVLKRNDARVCYIAQEPTFSLSKTCVEIVSEAAQQTFPDIHEAQREALIA
;
A
#
# COMPACT_ATOMS: atom_id res chain seq x y z
N MET A 1 11.66 -9.64 18.95
CA MET A 1 11.22 -8.60 17.98
C MET A 1 10.16 -9.23 17.11
N ALA A 2 9.02 -8.57 16.92
CA ALA A 2 7.97 -9.07 16.04
C ALA A 2 8.44 -8.97 14.57
N ALA A 3 7.93 -9.84 13.70
CA ALA A 3 8.24 -9.75 12.27
C ALA A 3 7.58 -8.51 11.65
N PRO A 4 8.25 -7.81 10.71
CA PRO A 4 7.67 -6.66 10.01
C PRO A 4 6.39 -7.07 9.28
N LEU A 5 5.47 -6.11 9.12
CA LEU A 5 4.23 -6.30 8.36
C LEU A 5 4.54 -6.56 6.89
N ILE A 6 5.48 -5.79 6.33
CA ILE A 6 5.96 -5.91 4.95
C ILE A 6 7.47 -5.68 4.94
N SER A 7 8.22 -6.49 4.19
CA SER A 7 9.64 -6.31 3.93
C SER A 7 9.89 -6.33 2.43
N LEU A 8 10.44 -5.24 1.91
CA LEU A 8 11.01 -5.13 0.56
C LEU A 8 12.50 -5.42 0.68
N GLN A 9 12.99 -6.38 -0.10
CA GLN A 9 14.39 -6.81 -0.04
C GLN A 9 15.05 -6.71 -1.41
N ASN A 10 16.09 -5.88 -1.48
CA ASN A 10 16.91 -5.65 -2.66
C ASN A 10 16.09 -5.36 -3.93
N ILE A 11 15.03 -4.57 -3.79
CA ILE A 11 14.15 -4.24 -4.90
C ILE A 11 14.92 -3.42 -5.93
N GLU A 12 14.84 -3.86 -7.19
CA GLU A 12 15.28 -3.08 -8.35
C GLU A 12 14.10 -2.80 -9.28
N LYS A 13 14.05 -1.59 -9.84
CA LYS A 13 13.07 -1.24 -10.87
C LYS A 13 13.64 -0.29 -11.90
N ARG A 14 13.36 -0.61 -13.16
CA ARG A 14 13.77 0.16 -14.33
C ARG A 14 12.60 0.27 -15.32
N TYR A 15 12.55 1.38 -16.04
CA TYR A 15 11.71 1.52 -17.22
C TYR A 15 12.59 1.88 -18.41
N GLY A 16 12.75 0.92 -19.34
CA GLY A 16 13.70 1.05 -20.44
C GLY A 16 15.12 1.31 -19.91
N ALA A 17 15.72 2.44 -20.30
CA ALA A 17 17.05 2.83 -19.84
C ALA A 17 17.08 3.52 -18.46
N THR A 18 15.92 3.96 -17.95
CA THR A 18 15.84 4.72 -16.69
C THR A 18 15.74 3.79 -15.50
N GLU A 19 16.74 3.84 -14.64
CA GLU A 19 16.73 3.18 -13.34
C GLU A 19 16.02 4.06 -12.31
N LEU A 20 15.00 3.53 -11.64
CA LEU A 20 14.29 4.25 -10.58
C LEU A 20 14.97 4.06 -9.22
N PHE A 21 15.34 2.82 -8.91
CA PHE A 21 16.09 2.46 -7.72
C PHE A 21 16.76 1.09 -7.91
N THR A 22 17.91 0.92 -7.25
CA THR A 22 18.69 -0.32 -7.18
C THR A 22 18.91 -0.74 -5.74
N LYS A 23 18.77 -2.04 -5.49
CA LYS A 23 18.98 -2.71 -4.20
C LYS A 23 18.26 -2.03 -3.02
N LEU A 24 17.06 -1.50 -3.27
CA LEU A 24 16.27 -0.82 -2.24
C LEU A 24 15.72 -1.86 -1.26
N SER A 25 16.02 -1.68 0.03
CA SER A 25 15.46 -2.49 1.10
C SER A 25 14.73 -1.62 2.11
N LEU A 26 13.52 -2.01 2.48
CA LEU A 26 12.63 -1.24 3.35
C LEU A 26 11.73 -2.18 4.15
N GLN A 27 11.55 -1.89 5.44
CA GLN A 27 10.66 -2.64 6.33
C GLN A 27 9.56 -1.73 6.87
N PHE A 28 8.35 -2.27 6.87
CA PHE A 28 7.16 -1.64 7.45
C PHE A 28 6.84 -2.34 8.75
N GLU A 29 7.14 -1.68 9.86
CA GLU A 29 6.88 -2.19 11.20
C GLU A 29 5.46 -1.86 11.67
N GLU A 30 5.00 -2.62 12.64
CA GLU A 30 3.72 -2.35 13.30
C GLU A 30 3.75 -0.99 14.01
N ASN A 31 2.65 -0.23 13.91
CA ASN A 31 2.53 1.15 14.42
C ASN A 31 3.50 2.18 13.80
N ALA A 32 4.25 1.82 12.76
CA ALA A 32 5.12 2.76 12.06
C ALA A 32 4.32 3.67 11.12
N ARG A 33 4.77 4.93 11.01
CA ARG A 33 4.34 5.86 9.96
C ARG A 33 5.57 6.24 9.14
N LEU A 34 5.57 5.86 7.86
CA LEU A 34 6.68 6.12 6.96
C LEU A 34 6.29 7.18 5.93
N GLY A 35 7.12 8.22 5.80
CA GLY A 35 7.03 9.19 4.71
C GLY A 35 8.09 8.91 3.65
N ILE A 36 7.69 8.85 2.38
CA ILE A 36 8.61 8.69 1.24
C ILE A 36 8.77 10.04 0.55
N LEU A 37 9.99 10.58 0.57
CA LEU A 37 10.33 11.86 -0.05
C LEU A 37 11.22 11.64 -1.28
N GLY A 38 11.11 12.55 -2.25
CA GLY A 38 11.92 12.49 -3.47
C GLY A 38 11.29 13.30 -4.59
N ARG A 39 12.09 13.63 -5.61
CA ARG A 39 11.65 14.40 -6.78
C ARG A 39 10.56 13.64 -7.57
N ASN A 40 9.80 14.36 -8.38
CA ASN A 40 8.89 13.72 -9.34
C ASN A 40 9.70 12.83 -10.29
N GLY A 41 9.18 11.64 -10.60
CA GLY A 41 9.90 10.63 -11.38
C GLY A 41 10.88 9.76 -10.58
N ALA A 42 11.13 10.02 -9.30
CA ALA A 42 12.03 9.19 -8.47
C ALA A 42 11.47 7.80 -8.08
N GLY A 43 10.36 7.37 -8.67
CA GLY A 43 9.80 6.04 -8.44
C GLY A 43 8.95 5.86 -7.18
N LYS A 44 8.60 6.92 -6.44
CA LYS A 44 7.80 6.82 -5.20
C LYS A 44 6.48 6.05 -5.38
N SER A 45 5.67 6.44 -6.37
CA SER A 45 4.39 5.78 -6.65
C SER A 45 4.60 4.34 -7.12
N THR A 46 5.68 4.07 -7.86
CA THR A 46 6.07 2.72 -8.28
C THR A 46 6.45 1.85 -7.07
N LEU A 47 7.24 2.37 -6.13
CA LEU A 47 7.61 1.67 -4.89
C LEU A 47 6.37 1.30 -4.07
N LEU A 48 5.40 2.22 -3.96
CA LEU A 48 4.14 1.93 -3.26
C LEU A 48 3.29 0.88 -3.98
N ARG A 49 3.24 0.89 -5.32
CA ARG A 49 2.55 -0.16 -6.08
C ARG A 49 3.22 -1.53 -5.94
N ILE A 50 4.55 -1.57 -5.92
CA ILE A 50 5.32 -2.80 -5.64
C ILE A 50 5.02 -3.32 -4.23
N ALA A 51 5.06 -2.46 -3.22
CA ALA A 51 4.70 -2.85 -1.84
C ALA A 51 3.26 -3.34 -1.72
N ALA A 52 2.35 -2.83 -2.57
CA ALA A 52 0.95 -3.25 -2.65
C ALA A 52 0.71 -4.50 -3.51
N GLY A 53 1.72 -5.03 -4.20
CA GLY A 53 1.57 -6.14 -5.14
C GLY A 53 0.78 -5.79 -6.41
N LEU A 54 0.68 -4.50 -6.75
CA LEU A 54 0.01 -4.01 -7.97
C LEU A 54 0.97 -3.88 -9.15
N GLU A 55 2.26 -3.96 -8.89
CA GLU A 55 3.32 -3.88 -9.89
C GLU A 55 4.48 -4.75 -9.45
N ASP A 56 5.06 -5.52 -10.37
CA ASP A 56 6.21 -6.36 -10.06
C ASP A 56 7.51 -5.54 -10.03
N ALA A 57 8.39 -5.88 -9.10
CA ALA A 57 9.79 -5.49 -9.16
C ALA A 57 10.51 -6.25 -10.29
N ASP A 58 11.58 -5.68 -10.83
CA ASP A 58 12.38 -6.41 -11.82
C ASP A 58 13.30 -7.43 -11.13
N GLU A 59 13.79 -7.09 -9.92
CA GLU A 59 14.58 -7.96 -9.05
C GLU A 59 14.20 -7.74 -7.58
N GLY A 60 14.57 -8.70 -6.73
CA GLY A 60 14.33 -8.67 -5.29
C GLY A 60 13.03 -9.37 -4.87
N SER A 61 12.58 -9.13 -3.64
CA SER A 61 11.35 -9.76 -3.11
C SER A 61 10.56 -8.88 -2.15
N VAL A 62 9.24 -9.07 -2.16
CA VAL A 62 8.30 -8.48 -1.21
C VAL A 62 7.77 -9.60 -0.32
N LEU A 63 8.11 -9.54 0.97
CA LEU A 63 7.61 -10.46 1.98
C LEU A 63 6.52 -9.76 2.79
N LYS A 64 5.33 -10.36 2.86
CA LYS A 64 4.21 -9.86 3.63
C LYS A 64 3.91 -10.83 4.77
N ARG A 65 3.69 -10.32 5.99
CA ARG A 65 3.20 -11.13 7.12
C ARG A 65 1.82 -11.71 6.77
N ASN A 66 1.55 -12.95 7.16
CA ASN A 66 0.34 -13.67 6.74
C ASN A 66 -0.97 -13.00 7.23
N ASP A 67 -0.92 -12.39 8.40
CA ASP A 67 -2.02 -11.64 9.03
C ASP A 67 -2.11 -10.18 8.53
N ALA A 68 -1.15 -9.71 7.73
CA ALA A 68 -1.17 -8.36 7.21
C ALA A 68 -2.08 -8.24 5.97
N ARG A 69 -2.91 -7.20 5.99
CA ARG A 69 -3.68 -6.73 4.83
C ARG A 69 -3.00 -5.48 4.27
N VAL A 70 -2.85 -5.42 2.95
CA VAL A 70 -2.31 -4.25 2.27
C VAL A 70 -3.43 -3.56 1.51
N CYS A 71 -3.59 -2.26 1.76
CA CYS A 71 -4.57 -1.42 1.06
C CYS A 71 -3.82 -0.30 0.36
N TYR A 72 -4.18 -0.03 -0.90
CA TYR A 72 -3.53 0.97 -1.72
C TYR A 72 -4.54 2.03 -2.16
N ILE A 73 -4.20 3.30 -1.94
CA ILE A 73 -4.96 4.44 -2.44
C ILE A 73 -4.17 5.01 -3.61
N ALA A 74 -4.77 4.93 -4.80
CA ALA A 74 -4.17 5.48 -6.01
C ALA A 74 -4.06 7.00 -5.91
N GLN A 75 -3.01 7.55 -6.54
CA GLN A 75 -2.81 9.00 -6.64
C GLN A 75 -3.93 9.67 -7.46
N GLU A 76 -4.38 8.99 -8.51
CA GLU A 76 -5.50 9.40 -9.37
C GLU A 76 -6.56 8.29 -9.36
N PRO A 77 -7.41 8.24 -8.32
CA PRO A 77 -8.46 7.24 -8.23
C PRO A 77 -9.58 7.53 -9.24
N THR A 78 -10.11 6.49 -9.86
CA THR A 78 -11.29 6.57 -10.70
C THR A 78 -12.54 6.24 -9.89
N PHE A 79 -13.55 7.09 -9.99
CA PHE A 79 -14.80 6.94 -9.26
C PHE A 79 -16.00 6.97 -10.22
N SER A 80 -17.07 6.26 -9.84
CA SER A 80 -18.33 6.37 -10.58
C SER A 80 -18.97 7.72 -10.31
N LEU A 81 -19.29 8.47 -11.37
CA LEU A 81 -20.01 9.74 -11.26
C LEU A 81 -21.46 9.57 -10.79
N SER A 82 -21.99 8.34 -10.80
CA SER A 82 -23.31 8.02 -10.27
C SER A 82 -23.35 7.82 -8.75
N LYS A 83 -22.19 7.82 -8.08
CA LYS A 83 -22.07 7.58 -6.64
C LYS A 83 -21.65 8.87 -5.93
N THR A 84 -22.23 9.08 -4.76
CA THR A 84 -21.79 10.09 -3.79
C THR A 84 -20.47 9.68 -3.13
N CYS A 85 -19.78 10.65 -2.53
CA CYS A 85 -18.55 10.37 -1.77
C CYS A 85 -18.79 9.35 -0.65
N VAL A 86 -19.94 9.44 0.03
CA VAL A 86 -20.28 8.52 1.12
C VAL A 86 -20.44 7.10 0.61
N GLU A 87 -21.10 6.90 -0.53
CA GLU A 87 -21.27 5.57 -1.12
C GLU A 87 -19.92 4.98 -1.54
N ILE A 88 -19.04 5.77 -2.17
CA ILE A 88 -17.69 5.34 -2.59
C ILE A 88 -16.87 4.87 -1.37
N VAL A 89 -16.83 5.68 -0.31
CA VAL A 89 -16.07 5.34 0.90
C VAL A 89 -16.67 4.14 1.61
N SER A 90 -18.00 4.08 1.71
CA SER A 90 -18.70 2.97 2.40
C SER A 90 -18.49 1.64 1.70
N GLU A 91 -18.54 1.62 0.37
CA GLU A 91 -18.27 0.44 -0.44
C GLU A 91 -16.81 -0.03 -0.30
N ALA A 92 -15.85 0.90 -0.40
CA ALA A 92 -14.44 0.58 -0.20
C ALA A 92 -14.17 0.03 1.21
N ALA A 93 -14.83 0.60 2.22
CA ALA A 93 -14.72 0.16 3.61
C ALA A 93 -15.28 -1.26 3.80
N GLN A 94 -16.46 -1.57 3.26
CA GLN A 94 -17.05 -2.91 3.33
C GLN A 94 -16.19 -3.96 2.62
N GLN A 95 -15.62 -3.64 1.45
CA GLN A 95 -14.71 -4.55 0.74
C GLN A 95 -13.41 -4.78 1.51
N THR A 96 -12.89 -3.73 2.14
CA THR A 96 -11.61 -3.78 2.85
C THR A 96 -11.74 -4.41 4.23
N PHE A 97 -12.87 -4.22 4.89
CA PHE A 97 -13.17 -4.70 6.23
C PHE A 97 -14.54 -5.38 6.21
N PRO A 98 -14.65 -6.64 5.77
CA PRO A 98 -15.94 -7.33 5.71
C PRO A 98 -16.63 -7.41 7.08
N ASP A 99 -15.86 -7.37 8.17
CA ASP A 99 -16.34 -7.35 9.56
C ASP A 99 -16.57 -5.93 10.10
N ILE A 100 -16.69 -4.90 9.26
CA ILE A 100 -16.80 -3.49 9.71
C ILE A 100 -18.00 -3.24 10.62
N HIS A 101 -19.02 -4.08 10.57
CA HIS A 101 -20.14 -4.01 11.51
C HIS A 101 -19.70 -4.19 12.96
N GLU A 102 -18.61 -4.93 13.22
CA GLU A 102 -18.02 -5.09 14.55
C GLU A 102 -17.14 -3.87 14.92
N ALA A 103 -16.33 -3.38 13.98
CA ALA A 103 -15.50 -2.17 14.17
C ALA A 103 -16.32 -0.88 14.37
N GLN A 104 -17.46 -0.74 13.67
CA GLN A 104 -18.41 0.35 13.90
C GLN A 104 -19.09 0.24 15.27
N ARG A 105 -19.26 -0.98 15.80
CA ARG A 105 -19.83 -1.21 17.13
C ARG A 105 -18.85 -0.81 18.23
N GLU A 106 -17.56 -1.10 18.06
CA GLU A 106 -16.52 -0.68 19.01
C GLU A 106 -16.27 0.83 18.97
N ALA A 107 -16.28 1.46 17.79
CA ALA A 107 -16.11 2.91 17.66
C ALA A 107 -17.29 3.75 18.17
N LEU A 108 -18.46 3.15 18.41
CA LEU A 108 -19.63 3.78 19.02
C LEU A 108 -19.72 3.57 20.55
N ILE A 109 -18.85 2.72 21.12
CA ILE A 109 -18.83 2.38 22.55
C ILE A 109 -17.62 2.98 23.28
N ALA A 110 -16.69 3.63 22.55
CA ALA A 110 -15.57 4.42 23.08
C ALA A 110 -15.85 5.92 22.96
#